data_AF-A0A8H7GCD8-F1
#
_entry.id   AF-A0A8H7GCD8-F1
#
_cell.length_a   1.000
_cell.length_b   1.000
_cell.length_c   1.000
_cell.angle_alpha   90.00
_cell.angle_beta   90.00
_cell.angle_gamma   90.00
#
_symmetry.space_group_name_H-M   'P 1'
#
loop_
_entity.id
_entity.type
_entity.pdbx_description
1 polymer ?
#
loop_
_entity_poly.entity_id
_entity_poly.type
_entity_poly.pdbx_seq_one_letter_code
_entity_poly.pdbx_strand_id
1 'polypeptide(L)'
;MNRNSYPSRPPWLITLTQFIVDLNLRKSWRLVVKRLSPRSDAVVFLGDMMDGGRDNMSDEEYEAYYTRFRDIFKPCSSPSPTYYIPGNHDTGLGVSAYFSPHADARYIAHFAHQQWNNNGLNYQISMADHTIVFIDALGLVEEDRERERLGRRYGDRAWKPLPGGTVEFLNKFSSRAYFSVSSVPENVKSRQTGDHREPIILMTHIPLARPYDASCGPLREKGTIREGAGHGYENTLSEEASRFLLSSLKPVSIFSGDDHDYCTLEHSIPNTQLQVSEVTVKSFSMVMNVQRPGFQLLSLVAPSPSTNQPAQHLHTPCLLPDQIGIYLSVYVPLVVLSLFGILVANVYRILYGSGRGDQGDRRAGVYSRGAKPRPRSGIPELGSTDEPLMMLDRTREGSDMRARGENDESRGLRAEDASNRTHAKKISAQFLPAPAAQSPLRQRHSALSWTTSHLWLFAENGAPVERGLIWGCMRDVSVVAWPPLGVFAGIAWWMFHS
;
A
#
# COMPACT_ATOMS: atom_id res chain seq x y z
N MET A 1 0.21 -5.67 6.36
CA MET A 1 0.97 -6.92 6.50
C MET A 1 1.72 -6.96 7.83
N ASN A 2 1.39 -7.95 8.65
CA ASN A 2 2.10 -8.33 9.87
C ASN A 2 2.83 -9.67 9.68
N ARG A 3 3.37 -10.25 10.78
CA ARG A 3 4.10 -11.52 10.74
C ARG A 3 3.18 -12.74 10.54
N ASN A 4 1.90 -12.60 10.85
CA ASN A 4 0.90 -13.66 10.82
C ASN A 4 0.10 -13.69 9.52
N SER A 5 0.23 -12.68 8.63
CA SER A 5 -0.54 -12.58 7.39
C SER A 5 -0.35 -13.79 6.45
N TYR A 6 0.83 -14.43 6.46
CA TYR A 6 1.10 -15.63 5.66
C TYR A 6 1.93 -16.65 6.46
N PRO A 7 1.30 -17.45 7.35
CA PRO A 7 2.02 -18.30 8.30
C PRO A 7 2.81 -19.43 7.63
N SER A 8 2.49 -19.77 6.38
CA SER A 8 3.21 -20.76 5.58
C SER A 8 4.50 -20.26 4.95
N ARG A 9 4.78 -18.95 4.97
CA ARG A 9 6.00 -18.38 4.36
C ARG A 9 7.18 -18.41 5.33
N PRO A 10 8.42 -18.62 4.83
CA PRO A 10 9.61 -18.51 5.65
C PRO A 10 9.73 -17.14 6.35
N PRO A 11 10.17 -17.05 7.62
CA PRO A 11 10.25 -15.79 8.35
C PRO A 11 11.09 -14.68 7.68
N TRP A 12 12.18 -15.06 7.01
CA TRP A 12 13.02 -14.11 6.28
C TRP A 12 12.27 -13.48 5.10
N LEU A 13 11.40 -14.25 4.43
CA LEU A 13 10.61 -13.77 3.31
C LEU A 13 9.49 -12.84 3.79
N ILE A 14 8.87 -13.15 4.93
CA ILE A 14 7.92 -12.26 5.60
C ILE A 14 8.57 -10.93 5.95
N THR A 15 9.74 -10.96 6.57
CA THR A 15 10.49 -9.75 6.95
C THR A 15 10.87 -8.91 5.73
N LEU A 16 11.37 -9.56 4.67
CA LEU A 16 11.67 -8.88 3.41
C LEU A 16 10.43 -8.27 2.75
N THR A 17 9.32 -9.02 2.73
CA THR A 17 8.04 -8.53 2.17
C THR A 17 7.55 -7.33 2.96
N GLN A 18 7.55 -7.42 4.29
CA GLN A 18 7.18 -6.34 5.20
C GLN A 18 8.00 -5.07 4.94
N PHE A 19 9.32 -5.22 4.83
CA PHE A 19 10.23 -4.12 4.52
C PHE A 19 9.91 -3.45 3.18
N ILE A 20 9.73 -4.24 2.12
CA ILE A 20 9.41 -3.74 0.77
C ILE A 20 8.04 -3.02 0.77
N VAL A 21 7.04 -3.58 1.45
CA VAL A 21 5.71 -2.97 1.59
C VAL A 21 5.79 -1.65 2.36
N ASP A 22 6.53 -1.60 3.46
CA ASP A 22 6.69 -0.37 4.25
C ASP A 22 7.39 0.74 3.46
N LEU A 23 8.42 0.39 2.69
CA LEU A 23 9.09 1.35 1.82
C LEU A 23 8.12 1.90 0.76
N ASN A 24 7.31 1.04 0.14
CA ASN A 24 6.32 1.48 -0.83
C ASN A 24 5.26 2.39 -0.19
N LEU A 25 4.67 2.00 0.95
CA LEU A 25 3.68 2.78 1.66
C LEU A 25 4.24 4.15 2.08
N ARG A 26 5.43 4.19 2.70
CA ARG A 26 6.10 5.45 3.08
C ARG A 26 6.34 6.35 1.86
N LYS A 27 6.85 5.79 0.77
CA LYS A 27 7.13 6.55 -0.45
C LYS A 27 5.84 7.16 -1.02
N SER A 28 4.82 6.33 -1.19
CA SER A 28 3.52 6.75 -1.71
C SER A 28 2.89 7.81 -0.82
N TRP A 29 2.85 7.57 0.49
CA TRP A 29 2.29 8.51 1.46
C TRP A 29 3.01 9.86 1.43
N ARG A 30 4.34 9.87 1.52
CA ARG A 30 5.12 11.12 1.48
C ARG A 30 4.91 11.90 0.19
N LEU A 31 4.78 11.22 -0.95
CA LEU A 31 4.48 11.89 -2.22
C LEU A 31 3.08 12.50 -2.22
N VAL A 32 2.08 11.77 -1.74
CA VAL A 32 0.69 12.25 -1.62
C VAL A 32 0.62 13.47 -0.70
N VAL A 33 1.15 13.35 0.52
CA VAL A 33 1.18 14.43 1.52
C VAL A 33 1.99 15.62 1.02
N LYS A 34 3.18 15.42 0.43
CA LYS A 34 3.97 16.53 -0.15
C LYS A 34 3.21 17.30 -1.24
N ARG A 35 2.37 16.63 -2.04
CA ARG A 35 1.62 17.27 -3.12
C ARG A 35 0.28 17.87 -2.67
N LEU A 36 -0.40 17.21 -1.73
CA LEU A 36 -1.78 17.53 -1.38
C LEU A 36 -1.91 18.24 -0.03
N SER A 37 -1.00 18.04 0.93
CA SER A 37 -1.11 18.65 2.27
C SER A 37 -1.22 20.17 2.30
N PRO A 38 -0.56 20.95 1.42
CA PRO A 38 -0.80 22.39 1.37
C PRO A 38 -2.24 22.80 1.02
N ARG A 39 -3.08 21.86 0.58
CA ARG A 39 -4.46 22.07 0.13
C ARG A 39 -5.47 21.10 0.74
N SER A 40 -5.05 20.20 1.64
CA SER A 40 -5.94 19.22 2.25
C SER A 40 -6.31 19.65 3.66
N ASP A 41 -7.59 19.87 3.90
CA ASP A 41 -8.09 20.25 5.22
C ASP A 41 -8.09 19.07 6.20
N ALA A 42 -8.21 17.82 5.71
CA ALA A 42 -8.22 16.62 6.53
C ALA A 42 -7.78 15.37 5.76
N VAL A 43 -7.52 14.30 6.52
CA VAL A 43 -7.33 12.94 6.02
C VAL A 43 -8.35 12.01 6.68
N VAL A 44 -8.92 11.08 5.92
CA VAL A 44 -9.84 10.06 6.42
C VAL A 44 -9.28 8.67 6.09
N PHE A 45 -9.16 7.81 7.10
CA PHE A 45 -8.89 6.38 6.94
C PHE A 45 -10.19 5.59 7.15
N LEU A 46 -10.57 4.81 6.14
CA LEU A 46 -11.79 4.00 6.14
C LEU A 46 -11.54 2.58 6.67
N GLY A 47 -10.79 2.45 7.77
CA GLY A 47 -10.46 1.17 8.40
C GLY A 47 -9.22 0.46 7.87
N ASP A 48 -8.92 -0.64 8.53
CA ASP A 48 -7.76 -1.52 8.32
C ASP A 48 -6.43 -0.76 8.33
N MET A 49 -6.26 0.08 9.35
CA MET A 49 -4.98 0.73 9.62
C MET A 49 -3.88 -0.31 9.85
N MET A 50 -4.23 -1.41 10.52
CA MET A 50 -3.34 -2.54 10.77
C MET A 50 -3.98 -3.85 10.33
N ASP A 51 -3.27 -4.60 9.48
CA ASP A 51 -3.67 -5.91 8.95
C ASP A 51 -3.91 -7.01 10.00
N GLY A 52 -3.65 -6.74 11.28
CA GLY A 52 -3.94 -7.66 12.36
C GLY A 52 -3.96 -6.95 13.70
N GLY A 53 -4.54 -5.75 13.75
CA GLY A 53 -4.76 -5.03 15.01
C GLY A 53 -5.62 -5.83 15.98
N ARG A 54 -6.51 -6.68 15.44
CA ARG A 54 -7.34 -7.62 16.19
C ARG A 54 -6.61 -8.83 16.75
N ASP A 55 -5.40 -9.15 16.29
CA ASP A 55 -4.77 -10.44 16.60
C ASP A 55 -4.44 -10.55 18.10
N ASN A 56 -4.49 -11.77 18.63
CA ASN A 56 -4.08 -12.07 20.00
C ASN A 56 -2.57 -11.89 20.19
N MET A 57 -2.17 -10.67 20.52
CA MET A 57 -0.78 -10.24 20.77
C MET A 57 -0.65 -9.47 22.08
N SER A 58 0.57 -9.36 22.62
CA SER A 58 0.83 -8.55 23.82
C SER A 58 0.62 -7.05 23.55
N ASP A 59 0.46 -6.26 24.61
CA ASP A 59 0.31 -4.81 24.46
C ASP A 59 1.59 -4.19 23.86
N GLU A 60 2.77 -4.70 24.21
CA GLU A 60 4.04 -4.23 23.65
C GLU A 60 4.16 -4.50 22.15
N GLU A 61 3.69 -5.67 21.68
CA GLU A 61 3.67 -5.98 20.25
C GLU A 61 2.69 -5.07 19.49
N TYR A 62 1.53 -4.80 20.08
CA TYR A 62 0.55 -3.88 19.50
C TYR A 62 1.10 -2.45 19.41
N GLU A 63 1.72 -1.94 20.47
CA GLU A 63 2.32 -0.60 20.50
C GLU A 63 3.46 -0.46 19.47
N ALA A 64 4.27 -1.51 19.29
CA ALA A 64 5.28 -1.53 18.23
C ALA A 64 4.63 -1.50 16.83
N TYR A 65 3.52 -2.21 16.63
CA TYR A 65 2.81 -2.22 15.36
C TYR A 65 2.14 -0.86 15.08
N TYR A 66 1.49 -0.27 16.09
CA TYR A 66 0.93 1.08 16.00
C TYR A 66 2.01 2.13 15.73
N THR A 67 3.16 2.07 16.41
CA THR A 67 4.30 2.95 16.15
C THR A 67 4.78 2.85 14.71
N ARG A 68 4.84 1.63 14.15
CA ARG A 68 5.15 1.42 12.73
C ARG A 68 4.10 2.06 11.81
N PHE A 69 2.80 1.92 12.11
CA PHE A 69 1.75 2.60 11.36
C PHE A 69 1.96 4.13 11.36
N ARG A 70 2.20 4.71 12.55
CA ARG A 70 2.44 6.15 12.72
C ARG A 70 3.69 6.64 11.99
N ASP A 71 4.74 5.83 11.92
CA ASP A 71 5.96 6.13 11.15
C ASP A 71 5.67 6.12 9.63
N ILE A 72 4.92 5.12 9.15
CA ILE A 72 4.58 4.99 7.73
C ILE A 72 3.72 6.18 7.26
N PHE A 73 2.69 6.52 8.03
CA PHE A 73 1.69 7.54 7.69
C PHE A 73 1.94 8.89 8.39
N LYS A 74 3.20 9.24 8.62
CA LYS A 74 3.58 10.50 9.28
C LYS A 74 3.16 11.73 8.45
N PRO A 75 2.53 12.76 9.05
CA PRO A 75 2.26 14.04 8.36
C PRO A 75 3.53 14.84 8.05
N CYS A 76 3.54 15.64 6.96
CA CYS A 76 4.71 16.46 6.56
C CYS A 76 4.84 17.80 7.32
N SER A 77 3.75 18.40 7.78
CA SER A 77 3.72 19.70 8.48
C SER A 77 2.55 19.72 9.48
N SER A 78 2.30 20.86 10.15
CA SER A 78 1.22 21.03 11.16
C SER A 78 -0.03 20.24 10.76
N PRO A 79 -0.55 19.37 11.63
CA PRO A 79 -1.39 18.25 11.19
C PRO A 79 -2.75 18.76 10.70
N SER A 80 -3.07 18.53 9.42
CA SER A 80 -4.46 18.39 9.03
C SER A 80 -5.08 17.29 9.91
N PRO A 81 -6.25 17.50 10.53
CA PRO A 81 -6.91 16.49 11.33
C PRO A 81 -7.04 15.17 10.54
N THR A 82 -6.81 14.06 11.23
CA THR A 82 -6.98 12.72 10.68
C THR A 82 -8.12 12.02 11.39
N TYR A 83 -9.07 11.48 10.63
CA TYR A 83 -10.24 10.77 11.11
C TYR A 83 -10.14 9.30 10.75
N TYR A 84 -10.61 8.43 11.64
CA TYR A 84 -10.51 6.98 11.51
C TYR A 84 -11.86 6.33 11.82
N ILE A 85 -12.18 5.27 11.09
CA ILE A 85 -13.22 4.29 11.46
C ILE A 85 -12.58 2.91 11.50
N PRO A 86 -13.04 2.00 12.38
CA PRO A 86 -12.44 0.69 12.51
C PRO A 86 -12.73 -0.16 11.27
N GLY A 87 -11.75 -0.96 10.86
CA GLY A 87 -11.93 -2.05 9.93
C GLY A 87 -11.92 -3.42 10.60
N ASN A 88 -12.32 -4.46 9.85
CA ASN A 88 -12.39 -5.81 10.38
C ASN A 88 -11.03 -6.37 10.78
N HIS A 89 -9.91 -5.87 10.26
CA HIS A 89 -8.56 -6.24 10.70
C HIS A 89 -8.10 -5.47 11.95
N ASP A 90 -8.76 -4.37 12.30
CA ASP A 90 -8.40 -3.54 13.44
C ASP A 90 -8.99 -4.04 14.76
N THR A 91 -10.30 -4.33 14.78
CA THR A 91 -11.04 -4.75 15.99
C THR A 91 -11.57 -6.18 15.91
N GLY A 92 -11.82 -6.70 14.70
CA GLY A 92 -12.42 -8.01 14.49
C GLY A 92 -13.93 -7.96 14.28
N LEU A 93 -14.50 -9.04 13.74
CA LEU A 93 -15.95 -9.19 13.53
C LEU A 93 -16.41 -10.55 14.06
N GLY A 94 -17.26 -10.54 15.08
CA GLY A 94 -17.66 -11.72 15.82
C GLY A 94 -16.59 -12.25 16.77
N VAL A 95 -16.87 -13.41 17.37
CA VAL A 95 -16.00 -14.01 18.40
C VAL A 95 -15.02 -15.00 17.78
N SER A 96 -13.73 -14.89 18.16
CA SER A 96 -12.68 -15.81 17.74
C SER A 96 -11.61 -15.95 18.81
N ALA A 97 -11.08 -17.16 19.00
CA ALA A 97 -9.93 -17.39 19.89
C ALA A 97 -8.63 -16.74 19.39
N TYR A 98 -8.60 -16.34 18.11
CA TYR A 98 -7.49 -15.60 17.51
C TYR A 98 -7.58 -14.09 17.74
N PHE A 99 -8.73 -13.58 18.18
CA PHE A 99 -8.91 -12.15 18.43
C PHE A 99 -8.50 -11.82 19.87
N SER A 100 -7.79 -10.71 20.03
CA SER A 100 -7.43 -10.18 21.33
C SER A 100 -8.68 -9.66 22.05
N PRO A 101 -8.90 -10.01 23.33
CA PRO A 101 -9.96 -9.38 24.13
C PRO A 101 -9.73 -7.88 24.36
N HIS A 102 -8.54 -7.36 24.02
CA HIS A 102 -8.17 -5.96 24.15
C HIS A 102 -8.26 -5.18 22.82
N ALA A 103 -8.67 -5.81 21.71
CA ALA A 103 -8.64 -5.19 20.38
C ALA A 103 -9.40 -3.85 20.32
N ASP A 104 -10.64 -3.81 20.80
CA ASP A 104 -11.46 -2.59 20.83
C ASP A 104 -10.84 -1.50 21.71
N ALA A 105 -10.40 -1.86 22.91
CA ALA A 105 -9.83 -0.92 23.87
C ALA A 105 -8.55 -0.27 23.32
N ARG A 106 -7.70 -1.08 22.67
CA ARG A 106 -6.47 -0.60 22.02
C ARG A 106 -6.78 0.29 20.82
N TYR A 107 -7.75 -0.11 19.99
CA TYR A 107 -8.21 0.71 18.87
C TYR A 107 -8.69 2.09 19.35
N ILE A 108 -9.56 2.11 20.35
CA ILE A 108 -10.12 3.35 20.91
C ILE A 108 -9.02 4.23 21.50
N ALA A 109 -8.05 3.63 22.20
CA ALA A 109 -6.95 4.37 22.79
C ALA A 109 -6.07 5.08 21.75
N HIS A 110 -6.05 4.63 20.49
CA HIS A 110 -5.09 5.10 19.48
C HIS A 110 -5.72 5.82 18.28
N PHE A 111 -6.89 5.36 17.83
CA PHE A 111 -7.52 5.82 16.60
C PHE A 111 -8.87 6.50 16.83
N ALA A 112 -9.58 6.21 17.93
CA ALA A 112 -10.86 6.85 18.16
C ALA A 112 -10.70 8.36 18.36
N HIS A 113 -11.69 9.10 17.85
CA HIS A 113 -11.69 10.54 17.90
C HIS A 113 -12.02 11.03 19.32
N GLN A 114 -10.97 11.25 20.13
CA GLN A 114 -11.08 11.61 21.55
C GLN A 114 -11.69 13.00 21.81
N GLN A 115 -11.77 13.85 20.79
CA GLN A 115 -12.24 15.23 20.94
C GLN A 115 -13.77 15.35 21.09
N TRP A 116 -14.52 14.24 20.97
CA TRP A 116 -15.98 14.21 21.18
C TRP A 116 -16.34 13.28 22.34
N ASN A 117 -17.05 13.82 23.34
CA ASN A 117 -17.25 13.31 24.71
C ASN A 117 -17.92 11.93 24.90
N ASN A 118 -17.98 11.06 23.89
CA ASN A 118 -18.63 9.75 24.02
C ASN A 118 -17.73 8.54 23.67
N ASN A 119 -16.42 8.71 23.43
CA ASN A 119 -15.48 7.60 23.12
C ASN A 119 -16.00 6.62 22.05
N GLY A 120 -16.88 7.09 21.16
CA GLY A 120 -17.64 6.23 20.27
C GLY A 120 -16.93 6.00 18.95
N LEU A 121 -17.05 4.79 18.43
CA LEU A 121 -16.64 4.44 17.06
C LEU A 121 -17.60 5.06 16.01
N ASN A 122 -18.76 5.53 16.45
CA ASN A 122 -19.72 6.32 15.69
C ASN A 122 -19.61 7.81 16.05
N TYR A 123 -19.39 8.68 15.07
CA TYR A 123 -19.28 10.13 15.29
C TYR A 123 -19.58 10.94 14.03
N GLN A 124 -19.66 12.26 14.18
CA GLN A 124 -19.83 13.19 13.06
C GLN A 124 -18.90 14.39 13.22
N ILE A 125 -18.56 15.04 12.10
CA ILE A 125 -17.90 16.33 12.06
C ILE A 125 -18.60 17.24 11.05
N SER A 126 -18.40 18.55 11.17
CA SER A 126 -18.81 19.52 10.15
C SER A 126 -17.58 20.05 9.41
N MET A 127 -17.66 20.11 8.09
CA MET A 127 -16.60 20.64 7.23
C MET A 127 -17.21 21.32 6.00
N ALA A 128 -16.88 22.60 5.79
CA ALA A 128 -17.44 23.40 4.70
C ALA A 128 -18.98 23.29 4.59
N ASP A 129 -19.68 23.40 5.73
CA ASP A 129 -21.14 23.23 5.88
C ASP A 129 -21.69 21.90 5.32
N HIS A 130 -20.87 20.85 5.37
CA HIS A 130 -21.30 19.46 5.21
C HIS A 130 -21.16 18.73 6.54
N THR A 131 -22.12 17.86 6.84
CA THR A 131 -22.01 16.93 7.96
C THR A 131 -21.41 15.62 7.44
N ILE A 132 -20.22 15.27 7.91
CA ILE A 132 -19.58 13.97 7.60
C ILE A 132 -19.86 13.02 8.75
N VAL A 133 -20.52 11.90 8.47
CA VAL A 133 -20.91 10.88 9.46
C VAL A 133 -20.03 9.65 9.29
N PHE A 134 -19.41 9.24 10.38
CA PHE A 134 -18.56 8.07 10.49
C PHE A 134 -19.29 6.99 11.27
N ILE A 135 -19.53 5.85 10.63
CA ILE A 135 -20.24 4.73 11.26
C ILE A 135 -19.30 3.58 11.59
N ASP A 136 -19.51 3.00 12.76
CA ASP A 136 -18.97 1.70 13.11
C ASP A 136 -19.80 0.61 12.41
N ALA A 137 -19.30 0.22 11.24
CA ALA A 137 -19.95 -0.77 10.40
C ALA A 137 -19.89 -2.17 11.04
N LEU A 138 -18.84 -2.48 11.81
CA LEU A 138 -18.68 -3.79 12.43
C LEU A 138 -19.66 -3.94 13.58
N GLY A 139 -19.74 -2.94 14.45
CA GLY A 139 -20.75 -2.89 15.51
C GLY A 139 -22.18 -2.92 14.96
N LEU A 140 -22.42 -2.27 13.81
CA LEU A 140 -23.73 -2.35 13.14
C LEU A 140 -24.03 -3.77 12.65
N VAL A 141 -23.07 -4.49 12.06
CA VAL A 141 -23.26 -5.88 11.62
C VAL A 141 -23.60 -6.78 12.81
N GLU A 142 -22.90 -6.66 13.93
CA GLU A 142 -23.17 -7.47 15.12
C GLU A 142 -24.54 -7.15 15.73
N GLU A 143 -24.88 -5.87 15.83
CA GLU A 143 -26.17 -5.40 16.30
C GLU A 143 -27.31 -5.87 15.37
N ASP A 144 -27.09 -5.86 14.06
CA ASP A 144 -28.04 -6.30 13.05
C ASP A 144 -28.28 -7.82 13.09
N ARG A 145 -27.23 -8.62 13.24
CA ARG A 145 -27.33 -10.08 13.41
C ARG A 145 -28.13 -10.45 14.65
N GLU A 146 -27.95 -9.75 15.77
CA GLU A 146 -28.76 -10.01 16.98
C GLU A 146 -30.22 -9.59 16.78
N ARG A 147 -30.46 -8.44 16.14
CA ARG A 147 -31.81 -8.00 15.76
C ARG A 147 -32.52 -9.05 14.90
N GLU A 148 -31.84 -9.55 13.86
CA GLU A 148 -32.36 -10.59 12.96
C GLU A 148 -32.61 -11.91 13.68
N ARG A 149 -31.69 -12.35 14.55
CA ARG A 149 -31.85 -13.57 15.38
C ARG A 149 -33.10 -13.51 16.25
N LEU A 150 -33.48 -12.32 16.70
CA LEU A 150 -34.69 -12.08 17.49
C LEU A 150 -35.96 -11.86 16.63
N GLY A 151 -35.85 -11.93 15.31
CA GLY A 151 -36.96 -11.73 14.36
C GLY A 151 -37.56 -10.34 14.44
N ARG A 152 -36.74 -9.31 14.72
CA ARG A 152 -37.18 -7.92 14.90
C ARG A 152 -36.84 -7.08 13.68
N ARG A 153 -37.57 -5.98 13.47
CA ARG A 153 -37.22 -4.96 12.47
C ARG A 153 -36.69 -3.70 13.14
N TYR A 154 -35.91 -2.92 12.40
CA TYR A 154 -35.52 -1.58 12.83
C TYR A 154 -36.76 -0.72 13.13
N GLY A 155 -36.74 -0.03 14.27
CA GLY A 155 -37.85 0.81 14.72
C GLY A 155 -39.00 0.07 15.43
N ASP A 156 -38.98 -1.27 15.48
CA ASP A 156 -39.93 -2.01 16.31
C ASP A 156 -39.75 -1.65 17.78
N ARG A 157 -40.85 -1.36 18.51
CA ARG A 157 -40.79 -1.05 19.96
C ARG A 157 -40.16 -2.17 20.80
N ALA A 158 -40.21 -3.39 20.30
CA ALA A 158 -39.62 -4.57 20.94
C ALA A 158 -38.11 -4.67 20.73
N TRP A 159 -37.55 -3.99 19.72
CA TRP A 159 -36.11 -3.90 19.50
C TRP A 159 -35.55 -2.72 20.27
N LYS A 160 -34.58 -2.97 21.14
CA LYS A 160 -33.87 -1.93 21.89
C LYS A 160 -32.44 -1.87 21.38
N PRO A 161 -32.01 -0.74 20.79
CA PRO A 161 -30.64 -0.55 20.36
C PRO A 161 -29.65 -0.77 21.50
N LEU A 162 -28.45 -1.26 21.17
CA LEU A 162 -27.36 -1.40 22.13
C LEU A 162 -26.93 -0.02 22.63
N PRO A 163 -26.74 0.17 23.95
CA PRO A 163 -26.23 1.43 24.50
C PRO A 163 -24.86 1.77 23.89
N GLY A 164 -24.74 2.96 23.30
CA GLY A 164 -23.52 3.38 22.59
C GLY A 164 -23.32 2.73 21.21
N GLY A 165 -24.23 1.85 20.78
CA GLY A 165 -24.20 1.19 19.47
C GLY A 165 -24.59 2.10 18.31
N THR A 166 -24.37 1.60 17.10
CA THR A 166 -24.60 2.35 15.85
C THR A 166 -26.07 2.70 15.66
N VAL A 167 -26.99 1.79 16.00
CA VAL A 167 -28.44 2.05 15.86
C VAL A 167 -28.90 3.12 16.86
N GLU A 168 -28.39 3.13 18.10
CA GLU A 168 -28.72 4.17 19.07
C GLU A 168 -28.20 5.55 18.60
N PHE A 169 -26.97 5.59 18.09
CA PHE A 169 -26.38 6.79 17.50
C PHE A 169 -27.26 7.36 16.38
N LEU A 170 -27.69 6.53 15.42
CA LEU A 170 -28.51 6.96 14.29
C LEU A 170 -29.92 7.40 14.70
N ASN A 171 -30.53 6.76 15.70
CA ASN A 171 -31.81 7.18 16.27
C ASN A 171 -31.69 8.58 16.93
N LYS A 172 -30.61 8.82 17.66
CA LYS A 172 -30.32 10.15 18.25
C LYS A 172 -30.00 11.19 17.17
N PHE A 173 -29.29 10.80 16.13
CA PHE A 173 -28.96 11.67 15.00
C PHE A 173 -30.22 12.15 14.27
N SER A 174 -31.10 11.20 13.92
CA SER A 174 -32.36 11.47 13.20
C SER A 174 -33.35 12.30 14.02
N SER A 175 -33.44 12.06 15.33
CA SER A 175 -34.31 12.84 16.23
C SER A 175 -33.80 14.27 16.45
N ARG A 176 -32.49 14.48 16.52
CA ARG A 176 -31.90 15.84 16.57
C ARG A 176 -32.12 16.61 15.27
N ALA A 177 -32.01 15.94 14.12
CA ALA A 177 -32.40 16.48 12.81
C ALA A 177 -33.81 17.08 12.86
N TYR A 178 -34.74 16.26 13.34
CA TYR A 178 -36.16 16.56 13.40
C TYR A 178 -36.46 17.71 14.38
N PHE A 179 -35.75 17.78 15.51
CA PHE A 179 -35.91 18.84 16.51
C PHE A 179 -35.39 20.21 16.01
N SER A 180 -34.27 20.23 15.27
CA SER A 180 -33.74 21.45 14.63
C SER A 180 -34.74 22.06 13.64
N VAL A 181 -35.53 21.23 12.95
CA VAL A 181 -36.57 21.66 12.00
C VAL A 181 -37.82 22.22 12.70
N SER A 182 -38.16 21.72 13.89
CA SER A 182 -39.41 22.07 14.59
C SER A 182 -39.36 23.41 15.36
N SER A 183 -38.19 24.00 15.53
CA SER A 183 -37.97 25.27 16.26
C SER A 183 -37.93 26.51 15.37
N VAL A 184 -38.16 26.36 14.06
CA VAL A 184 -38.15 27.47 13.09
C VAL A 184 -39.58 28.03 12.91
N PRO A 185 -39.81 29.35 13.08
CA PRO A 185 -41.10 29.99 12.88
C PRO A 185 -41.68 29.71 11.48
N GLU A 186 -42.98 29.46 11.43
CA GLU A 186 -43.73 28.96 10.27
C GLU A 186 -43.61 29.84 9.01
N ASN A 187 -43.33 31.11 9.23
CA ASN A 187 -43.16 32.20 8.26
C ASN A 187 -41.79 32.24 7.56
N VAL A 188 -40.84 31.35 7.90
CA VAL A 188 -39.54 31.19 7.20
C VAL A 188 -39.46 29.85 6.45
N LYS A 189 -40.56 29.08 6.38
CA LYS A 189 -40.63 27.82 5.63
C LYS A 189 -40.66 28.09 4.11
N SER A 190 -39.54 28.50 3.53
CA SER A 190 -39.34 28.43 2.08
C SER A 190 -39.25 26.95 1.67
N ARG A 191 -40.40 26.37 1.32
CA ARG A 191 -40.61 25.30 0.32
C ARG A 191 -39.47 24.29 0.07
N GLN A 192 -38.93 23.65 1.11
CA GLN A 192 -38.34 22.30 1.08
C GLN A 192 -38.19 21.83 2.53
N THR A 193 -39.21 21.14 3.01
CA THR A 193 -39.45 20.80 4.41
C THR A 193 -38.75 19.49 4.79
N GLY A 194 -37.92 19.50 5.83
CA GLY A 194 -37.72 18.33 6.70
C GLY A 194 -36.31 17.75 6.88
N ASP A 195 -35.28 18.27 6.22
CA ASP A 195 -33.93 17.68 6.28
C ASP A 195 -32.96 18.48 7.14
N HIS A 196 -31.95 17.80 7.70
CA HIS A 196 -30.74 18.44 8.20
C HIS A 196 -30.28 19.51 7.20
N ARG A 197 -29.95 20.71 7.71
CA ARG A 197 -29.64 21.87 6.83
C ARG A 197 -28.36 21.70 6.02
N GLU A 198 -27.50 20.78 6.44
CA GLU A 198 -26.21 20.49 5.80
C GLU A 198 -26.28 19.13 5.08
N PRO A 199 -25.77 19.03 3.83
CA PRO A 199 -25.66 17.75 3.13
C PRO A 199 -24.81 16.76 3.93
N ILE A 200 -25.26 15.50 3.97
CA ILE A 200 -24.60 14.45 4.72
C ILE A 200 -23.72 13.60 3.82
N ILE A 201 -22.47 13.38 4.22
CA ILE A 201 -21.56 12.42 3.58
C ILE A 201 -21.34 11.26 4.55
N LEU A 202 -21.60 10.04 4.09
CA LEU A 202 -21.44 8.83 4.89
C LEU A 202 -20.06 8.21 4.65
N MET A 203 -19.35 7.91 5.74
CA MET A 203 -18.10 7.17 5.77
C MET A 203 -18.32 5.85 6.52
N THR A 204 -18.04 4.73 5.85
CA THR A 204 -18.18 3.38 6.40
C THR A 204 -16.99 2.52 6.00
N HIS A 205 -16.65 1.49 6.77
CA HIS A 205 -15.64 0.52 6.35
C HIS A 205 -16.27 -0.54 5.45
N ILE A 206 -17.33 -1.20 5.91
CA ILE A 206 -18.05 -2.24 5.14
C ILE A 206 -18.98 -1.55 4.12
N PRO A 207 -18.92 -1.93 2.82
CA PRO A 207 -19.81 -1.41 1.79
C PRO A 207 -21.29 -1.71 2.03
N LEU A 208 -22.19 -0.90 1.47
CA LEU A 208 -23.63 -1.15 1.57
C LEU A 208 -24.05 -2.36 0.71
N ALA A 209 -25.20 -2.91 1.08
CA ALA A 209 -25.88 -3.99 0.36
C ALA A 209 -26.08 -3.62 -1.11
N ARG A 210 -25.90 -4.60 -1.98
CA ARG A 210 -25.92 -4.41 -3.43
C ARG A 210 -26.42 -5.66 -4.15
N PRO A 211 -27.00 -5.51 -5.35
CA PRO A 211 -27.34 -6.66 -6.19
C PRO A 211 -26.12 -7.53 -6.49
N TYR A 212 -26.33 -8.83 -6.61
CA TYR A 212 -25.27 -9.84 -6.77
C TYR A 212 -24.33 -9.60 -7.97
N ASP A 213 -24.88 -9.07 -9.06
CA ASP A 213 -24.20 -8.82 -10.34
C ASP A 213 -24.01 -7.32 -10.62
N ALA A 214 -24.17 -6.47 -9.61
CA ALA A 214 -23.98 -5.04 -9.74
C ALA A 214 -22.58 -4.72 -10.28
N SER A 215 -22.55 -3.93 -11.36
CA SER A 215 -21.29 -3.49 -11.97
C SER A 215 -20.60 -2.48 -11.05
N CYS A 216 -19.29 -2.64 -10.87
CA CYS A 216 -18.45 -1.71 -10.11
C CYS A 216 -17.94 -0.50 -10.93
N GLY A 217 -18.47 -0.31 -12.14
CA GLY A 217 -18.02 0.73 -13.04
C GLY A 217 -16.66 0.42 -13.71
N PRO A 218 -16.18 1.33 -14.58
CA PRO A 218 -15.05 1.06 -15.47
C PRO A 218 -13.66 1.13 -14.79
N LEU A 219 -13.59 1.68 -13.57
CA LEU A 219 -12.32 1.83 -12.83
C LEU A 219 -12.00 0.65 -11.92
N ARG A 220 -12.92 -0.32 -11.83
CA ARG A 220 -12.71 -1.63 -11.22
C ARG A 220 -11.66 -2.42 -12.00
N GLU A 221 -10.72 -3.05 -11.32
CA GLU A 221 -9.76 -3.92 -12.00
C GLU A 221 -10.25 -5.35 -12.14
N LYS A 222 -10.91 -5.90 -11.11
CA LYS A 222 -11.29 -7.33 -11.09
C LYS A 222 -12.64 -7.57 -10.43
N GLY A 223 -13.53 -8.28 -11.13
CA GLY A 223 -14.75 -8.85 -10.55
C GLY A 223 -15.76 -7.81 -10.06
N THR A 224 -16.64 -8.24 -9.15
CA THR A 224 -17.67 -7.42 -8.48
C THR A 224 -17.65 -7.70 -6.98
N ILE A 225 -18.28 -6.83 -6.20
CA ILE A 225 -18.48 -7.04 -4.76
C ILE A 225 -19.76 -7.85 -4.58
N ARG A 226 -19.65 -9.01 -3.92
CA ARG A 226 -20.78 -9.92 -3.67
C ARG A 226 -20.98 -10.06 -2.18
N GLU A 227 -22.24 -10.17 -1.78
CA GLU A 227 -22.61 -10.57 -0.43
C GLU A 227 -21.89 -11.87 -0.06
N GLY A 228 -21.34 -11.89 1.15
CA GLY A 228 -20.57 -13.00 1.66
C GLY A 228 -20.06 -12.67 3.05
N ALA A 229 -20.12 -13.66 3.93
CA ALA A 229 -19.63 -13.54 5.29
C ALA A 229 -18.83 -14.79 5.67
N GLY A 230 -17.92 -14.62 6.60
CA GLY A 230 -17.15 -15.73 7.16
C GLY A 230 -16.53 -15.34 8.50
N HIS A 231 -15.56 -16.14 8.94
CA HIS A 231 -14.86 -15.86 10.19
C HIS A 231 -14.11 -14.53 10.10
N GLY A 232 -14.58 -13.52 10.85
CA GLY A 232 -13.92 -12.22 10.95
C GLY A 232 -14.12 -11.27 9.76
N TYR A 233 -15.08 -11.52 8.87
CA TYR A 233 -15.37 -10.60 7.76
C TYR A 233 -16.81 -10.70 7.26
N GLU A 234 -17.27 -9.62 6.65
CA GLU A 234 -18.53 -9.51 5.92
C GLU A 234 -18.35 -8.50 4.79
N ASN A 235 -18.57 -8.91 3.55
CA ASN A 235 -18.23 -8.12 2.36
C ASN A 235 -19.15 -6.91 2.13
N THR A 236 -20.38 -6.98 2.64
CA THR A 236 -21.41 -5.94 2.49
C THR A 236 -22.34 -5.97 3.68
N LEU A 237 -22.83 -4.82 4.13
CA LEU A 237 -23.91 -4.74 5.10
C LEU A 237 -25.16 -5.46 4.57
N SER A 238 -26.03 -5.92 5.48
CA SER A 238 -27.33 -6.49 5.10
C SER A 238 -28.22 -5.47 4.37
N GLU A 239 -29.18 -5.97 3.58
CA GLU A 239 -30.13 -5.10 2.87
C GLU A 239 -30.95 -4.24 3.84
N GLU A 240 -31.33 -4.81 4.99
CA GLU A 240 -32.10 -4.11 6.01
C GLU A 240 -31.28 -3.04 6.72
N ALA A 241 -30.02 -3.35 7.09
CA ALA A 241 -29.09 -2.37 7.69
C ALA A 241 -28.77 -1.23 6.72
N SER A 242 -28.57 -1.55 5.44
CA SER A 242 -28.31 -0.55 4.39
C SER A 242 -29.51 0.38 4.19
N ARG A 243 -30.73 -0.18 4.13
CA ARG A 243 -31.96 0.64 4.06
C ARG A 243 -32.15 1.49 5.31
N PHE A 244 -31.85 0.95 6.49
CA PHE A 244 -31.89 1.71 7.74
C PHE A 244 -30.93 2.90 7.73
N LEU A 245 -29.67 2.70 7.29
CA LEU A 245 -28.70 3.78 7.12
C LEU A 245 -29.16 4.84 6.12
N LEU A 246 -29.57 4.43 4.92
CA LEU A 246 -30.01 5.34 3.87
C LEU A 246 -31.23 6.15 4.29
N SER A 247 -32.20 5.54 4.97
CA SER A 247 -33.40 6.23 5.46
C SER A 247 -33.13 7.17 6.63
N SER A 248 -32.18 6.82 7.51
CA SER A 248 -31.82 7.63 8.67
C SER A 248 -30.98 8.85 8.31
N LEU A 249 -30.06 8.70 7.34
CA LEU A 249 -29.07 9.72 7.01
C LEU A 249 -29.39 10.50 5.73
N LYS A 250 -30.04 9.87 4.75
CA LYS A 250 -30.28 10.43 3.40
C LYS A 250 -29.02 11.13 2.83
N PRO A 251 -27.88 10.42 2.73
CA PRO A 251 -26.63 11.03 2.34
C PRO A 251 -26.65 11.53 0.90
N VAL A 252 -25.79 12.50 0.58
CA VAL A 252 -25.53 12.98 -0.78
C VAL A 252 -24.34 12.28 -1.45
N SER A 253 -23.49 11.61 -0.67
CA SER A 253 -22.39 10.77 -1.15
C SER A 253 -22.01 9.75 -0.07
N ILE A 254 -21.57 8.56 -0.47
CA ILE A 254 -21.14 7.48 0.44
C ILE A 254 -19.73 7.02 0.03
N PHE A 255 -18.84 6.85 1.01
CA PHE A 255 -17.52 6.26 0.81
C PHE A 255 -17.35 5.04 1.71
N SER A 256 -17.00 3.90 1.10
CA SER A 256 -16.75 2.62 1.77
C SER A 256 -15.32 2.13 1.55
N GLY A 257 -14.87 1.18 2.39
CA GLY A 257 -13.55 0.53 2.31
C GLY A 257 -13.68 -0.99 2.08
N ASP A 258 -12.91 -1.78 2.83
CA ASP A 258 -12.93 -3.26 2.92
C ASP A 258 -12.55 -4.04 1.64
N ASP A 259 -13.20 -3.82 0.50
CA ASP A 259 -13.03 -4.68 -0.70
C ASP A 259 -11.69 -4.47 -1.45
N HIS A 260 -10.92 -3.44 -1.08
CA HIS A 260 -9.60 -3.08 -1.61
C HIS A 260 -9.52 -2.57 -3.05
N ASP A 261 -10.52 -2.83 -3.90
CA ASP A 261 -10.55 -2.34 -5.27
C ASP A 261 -11.72 -1.36 -5.47
N TYR A 262 -11.61 -0.49 -6.47
CA TYR A 262 -12.54 0.60 -6.71
C TYR A 262 -13.88 0.03 -7.17
N CYS A 263 -14.97 0.51 -6.58
CA CYS A 263 -16.32 0.15 -7.02
C CYS A 263 -17.26 1.35 -6.88
N THR A 264 -18.10 1.59 -7.88
CA THR A 264 -19.17 2.60 -7.82
C THR A 264 -20.52 1.95 -7.93
N LEU A 265 -21.47 2.36 -7.10
CA LEU A 265 -22.85 1.91 -7.16
C LEU A 265 -23.82 3.04 -6.79
N GLU A 266 -24.93 3.16 -7.51
CA GLU A 266 -26.01 4.08 -7.16
C GLU A 266 -27.05 3.36 -6.27
N HIS A 267 -27.36 3.95 -5.13
CA HIS A 267 -28.38 3.48 -4.19
C HIS A 267 -29.62 4.34 -4.28
N SER A 268 -30.80 3.71 -4.24
CA SER A 268 -32.06 4.44 -4.09
C SER A 268 -32.34 4.73 -2.62
N ILE A 269 -32.56 5.99 -2.27
CA ILE A 269 -32.89 6.37 -0.88
C ILE A 269 -34.35 5.99 -0.59
N PRO A 270 -34.63 5.13 0.42
CA PRO A 270 -35.99 4.65 0.70
C PRO A 270 -37.00 5.78 0.91
N ASN A 271 -38.22 5.58 0.39
CA ASN A 271 -39.33 6.55 0.46
C ASN A 271 -39.04 7.91 -0.21
N THR A 272 -38.04 7.97 -1.09
CA THR A 272 -37.74 9.14 -1.92
C THR A 272 -37.51 8.72 -3.38
N GLN A 273 -37.38 9.69 -4.27
CA GLN A 273 -36.95 9.47 -5.66
C GLN A 273 -35.45 9.77 -5.85
N LEU A 274 -34.73 10.01 -4.76
CA LEU A 274 -33.32 10.39 -4.78
C LEU A 274 -32.44 9.15 -4.91
N GLN A 275 -31.35 9.32 -5.65
CA GLN A 275 -30.26 8.34 -5.73
C GLN A 275 -29.00 8.95 -5.11
N VAL A 276 -28.16 8.09 -4.55
CA VAL A 276 -26.87 8.47 -3.97
C VAL A 276 -25.79 7.51 -4.42
N SER A 277 -24.66 8.08 -4.83
CA SER A 277 -23.48 7.31 -5.23
C SER A 277 -22.71 6.81 -4.02
N GLU A 278 -22.41 5.52 -4.02
CA GLU A 278 -21.40 4.90 -3.16
C GLU A 278 -20.13 4.65 -3.96
N VAL A 279 -19.00 5.11 -3.41
CA VAL A 279 -17.65 4.79 -3.88
C VAL A 279 -16.96 3.91 -2.84
N THR A 280 -16.71 2.66 -3.19
CA THR A 280 -15.76 1.81 -2.47
C THR A 280 -14.34 2.19 -2.87
N VAL A 281 -13.57 2.69 -1.90
CA VAL A 281 -12.26 3.29 -2.12
C VAL A 281 -11.20 2.20 -2.25
N LYS A 282 -10.33 2.37 -3.24
CA LYS A 282 -9.18 1.47 -3.48
C LYS A 282 -8.25 1.45 -2.27
N SER A 283 -7.68 0.30 -1.97
CA SER A 283 -6.66 0.18 -0.94
C SER A 283 -5.42 1.00 -1.32
N PHE A 284 -4.83 1.66 -0.32
CA PHE A 284 -3.56 2.36 -0.48
C PHE A 284 -2.36 1.39 -0.60
N SER A 285 -2.54 0.14 -0.16
CA SER A 285 -1.50 -0.88 -0.12
C SER A 285 -1.37 -1.64 -1.44
N MET A 286 -0.13 -1.86 -1.88
CA MET A 286 0.17 -2.64 -3.09
C MET A 286 -0.02 -4.15 -2.95
N VAL A 287 -0.32 -4.67 -1.75
CA VAL A 287 -0.43 -6.11 -1.50
C VAL A 287 -1.87 -6.60 -1.32
N MET A 288 -2.85 -5.86 -1.86
CA MET A 288 -4.29 -6.17 -1.72
C MET A 288 -4.95 -6.62 -3.04
N ASN A 289 -4.22 -7.38 -3.86
CA ASN A 289 -4.70 -7.96 -5.14
C ASN A 289 -5.16 -6.94 -6.21
N VAL A 290 -4.80 -5.67 -6.05
CA VAL A 290 -4.92 -4.60 -7.07
C VAL A 290 -3.56 -4.33 -7.72
N GLN A 291 -3.56 -4.03 -9.02
CA GLN A 291 -2.37 -3.58 -9.74
C GLN A 291 -2.04 -2.15 -9.38
N ARG A 292 -3.04 -1.25 -9.33
CA ARG A 292 -2.83 0.17 -9.00
C ARG A 292 -3.54 0.51 -7.71
N PRO A 293 -2.82 0.57 -6.57
CA PRO A 293 -3.38 1.08 -5.32
C PRO A 293 -3.89 2.51 -5.50
N GLY A 294 -4.67 3.03 -4.56
CA GLY A 294 -5.21 4.38 -4.70
C GLY A 294 -5.76 4.98 -3.43
N PHE A 295 -6.31 6.18 -3.59
CA PHE A 295 -7.06 6.92 -2.57
C PHE A 295 -8.09 7.80 -3.26
N GLN A 296 -9.03 8.35 -2.48
CA GLN A 296 -10.06 9.26 -2.98
C GLN A 296 -9.75 10.69 -2.54
N LEU A 297 -9.81 11.65 -3.47
CA LEU A 297 -9.81 13.08 -3.12
C LEU A 297 -11.27 13.55 -3.07
N LEU A 298 -11.68 14.16 -1.95
CA LEU A 298 -12.99 14.77 -1.77
C LEU A 298 -12.81 16.29 -1.63
N SER A 299 -13.55 17.05 -2.42
CA SER A 299 -13.59 18.51 -2.39
C SER A 299 -14.98 18.96 -1.96
N LEU A 300 -15.04 19.80 -0.93
CA LEU A 300 -16.28 20.33 -0.37
C LEU A 300 -16.31 21.83 -0.56
N VAL A 301 -17.45 22.35 -1.02
CA VAL A 301 -17.67 23.77 -1.24
C VAL A 301 -18.87 24.19 -0.41
N ALA A 302 -18.63 25.08 0.55
CA ALA A 302 -19.67 25.67 1.38
C ALA A 302 -20.70 26.43 0.51
N PRO A 303 -21.98 26.50 0.93
CA PRO A 303 -22.99 27.25 0.22
C PRO A 303 -22.60 28.74 0.15
N SER A 304 -22.97 29.40 -0.94
CA SER A 304 -22.67 30.82 -1.15
C SER A 304 -23.96 31.64 -1.07
N PRO A 305 -24.18 32.40 0.02
CA PRO A 305 -25.39 33.20 0.19
C PRO A 305 -25.52 34.31 -0.87
N SER A 306 -24.40 34.82 -1.37
CA SER A 306 -24.35 35.90 -2.37
C SER A 306 -24.74 35.43 -3.77
N THR A 307 -24.55 34.15 -4.09
CA THR A 307 -24.83 33.58 -5.42
C THR A 307 -26.01 32.60 -5.40
N ASN A 308 -26.65 32.38 -4.26
CA ASN A 308 -27.68 31.36 -4.03
C ASN A 308 -27.25 29.95 -4.48
N GLN A 309 -25.94 29.65 -4.43
CA GLN A 309 -25.44 28.32 -4.77
C GLN A 309 -25.51 27.41 -3.53
N PRO A 310 -26.13 26.22 -3.65
CA PRO A 310 -26.14 25.24 -2.57
C PRO A 310 -24.72 24.70 -2.31
N ALA A 311 -24.56 24.03 -1.18
CA ALA A 311 -23.34 23.29 -0.88
C ALA A 311 -23.07 22.25 -1.99
N GLN A 312 -21.81 22.12 -2.40
CA GLN A 312 -21.40 21.21 -3.47
C GLN A 312 -20.29 20.30 -2.98
N HIS A 313 -20.28 19.09 -3.53
CA HIS A 313 -19.21 18.12 -3.31
C HIS A 313 -18.74 17.55 -4.65
N LEU A 314 -17.46 17.25 -4.72
CA LEU A 314 -16.85 16.56 -5.86
C LEU A 314 -15.84 15.56 -5.33
N HIS A 315 -15.69 14.42 -5.97
CA HIS A 315 -14.65 13.48 -5.64
C HIS A 315 -13.92 12.96 -6.87
N THR A 316 -12.66 12.56 -6.71
CA THR A 316 -11.86 11.99 -7.79
C THR A 316 -10.97 10.85 -7.27
N PRO A 317 -10.99 9.67 -7.91
CA PRO A 317 -10.05 8.61 -7.58
C PRO A 317 -8.64 8.96 -8.05
N CYS A 318 -7.67 8.78 -7.17
CA CYS A 318 -6.25 9.02 -7.42
C CYS A 318 -5.50 7.69 -7.35
N LEU A 319 -4.95 7.25 -8.48
CA LEU A 319 -4.21 5.99 -8.58
C LEU A 319 -2.72 6.19 -8.30
N LEU A 320 -2.16 5.27 -7.52
CA LEU A 320 -0.73 5.09 -7.29
C LEU A 320 -0.12 4.21 -8.39
N PRO A 321 1.21 4.27 -8.59
CA PRO A 321 1.89 3.43 -9.59
C PRO A 321 1.69 1.94 -9.34
N ASP A 322 1.67 1.16 -10.42
CA ASP A 322 1.70 -0.31 -10.37
C ASP A 322 3.09 -0.80 -9.93
N GLN A 323 3.28 -0.86 -8.62
CA GLN A 323 4.58 -1.18 -8.05
C GLN A 323 4.99 -2.63 -8.32
N ILE A 324 4.03 -3.56 -8.33
CA ILE A 324 4.28 -4.97 -8.64
C ILE A 324 4.68 -5.11 -10.12
N GLY A 325 3.96 -4.47 -11.04
CA GLY A 325 4.29 -4.46 -12.46
C GLY A 325 5.66 -3.83 -12.74
N ILE A 326 6.02 -2.74 -12.04
CA ILE A 326 7.37 -2.15 -12.14
C ILE A 326 8.44 -3.14 -11.68
N TYR A 327 8.22 -3.84 -10.57
CA TYR A 327 9.17 -4.85 -10.08
C TYR A 327 9.37 -5.98 -11.09
N LEU A 328 8.28 -6.54 -11.60
CA LEU A 328 8.30 -7.70 -12.48
C LEU A 328 8.72 -7.37 -13.92
N SER A 329 8.33 -6.21 -14.44
CA SER A 329 8.51 -5.87 -15.87
C SER A 329 9.73 -4.97 -16.12
N VAL A 330 10.26 -4.30 -15.10
CA VAL A 330 11.42 -3.41 -15.24
C VAL A 330 12.61 -3.94 -14.45
N TYR A 331 12.50 -4.07 -13.13
CA TYR A 331 13.68 -4.41 -12.32
C TYR A 331 14.15 -5.85 -12.50
N VAL A 332 13.24 -6.83 -12.57
CA VAL A 332 13.62 -8.23 -12.80
C VAL A 332 14.36 -8.40 -14.14
N PRO A 333 13.85 -7.91 -15.28
CA PRO A 333 14.59 -7.96 -16.54
C PRO A 333 15.94 -7.25 -16.50
N LEU A 334 16.03 -6.06 -15.87
CA LEU A 334 17.30 -5.33 -15.75
C LEU A 334 18.33 -6.11 -14.93
N VAL A 335 17.91 -6.79 -13.85
CA VAL A 335 18.78 -7.67 -13.07
C VAL A 335 19.25 -8.84 -13.91
N VAL A 336 18.35 -9.50 -14.65
CA VAL A 336 18.71 -10.63 -15.53
C VAL A 336 19.70 -10.20 -16.61
N LEU A 337 19.45 -9.07 -17.29
CA LEU A 337 20.34 -8.53 -18.30
C LEU A 337 21.71 -8.13 -17.72
N SER A 338 21.73 -7.58 -16.51
CA SER A 338 22.98 -7.22 -15.83
C SER A 338 23.80 -8.46 -15.48
N LEU A 339 23.18 -9.51 -14.94
CA LEU A 339 23.84 -10.78 -14.64
C LEU A 339 24.34 -11.46 -15.92
N PHE A 340 23.56 -11.41 -17.01
CA PHE A 340 23.98 -11.89 -18.31
C PHE A 340 25.20 -11.12 -18.84
N GLY A 341 25.20 -9.79 -18.73
CA GLY A 341 26.35 -8.96 -19.11
C GLY A 341 27.61 -9.30 -18.31
N ILE A 342 27.50 -9.49 -16.99
CA ILE A 342 28.61 -9.94 -16.14
C ILE A 342 29.12 -11.32 -16.55
N LEU A 343 28.22 -12.25 -16.87
CA LEU A 343 28.60 -13.57 -17.36
C LEU A 343 29.36 -13.49 -18.69
N VAL A 344 28.84 -12.74 -19.67
CA VAL A 344 29.49 -12.56 -20.98
C VAL A 344 30.85 -11.90 -20.83
N ALA A 345 30.97 -10.86 -20.00
CA ALA A 345 32.25 -10.19 -19.75
C ALA A 345 33.30 -11.13 -19.13
N ASN A 346 32.88 -11.99 -18.20
CA ASN A 346 33.77 -12.98 -17.60
C ASN A 346 34.20 -14.07 -18.59
N VAL A 347 33.27 -14.57 -19.40
CA VAL A 347 33.59 -15.54 -20.47
C VAL A 347 34.55 -14.91 -21.48
N TYR A 348 34.31 -13.67 -21.91
CA TYR A 348 35.20 -12.95 -22.81
C TYR A 348 36.60 -12.76 -22.21
N ARG A 349 36.70 -12.41 -20.93
CA ARG A 349 37.98 -12.29 -20.23
C ARG A 349 38.74 -13.62 -20.18
N ILE A 350 38.07 -14.75 -19.96
CA ILE A 350 38.73 -16.06 -19.93
C ILE A 350 39.19 -16.48 -21.33
N LEU A 351 38.32 -16.31 -22.34
CA LEU A 351 38.61 -16.73 -23.71
C LEU A 351 39.70 -15.86 -24.38
N TYR A 352 39.74 -14.56 -24.09
CA TYR A 352 40.59 -13.60 -24.80
C TYR A 352 41.58 -12.83 -23.91
N GLY A 353 41.50 -12.98 -22.58
CA GLY A 353 42.33 -12.23 -21.61
C GLY A 353 43.70 -12.84 -21.32
N SER A 354 43.96 -14.10 -21.67
CA SER A 354 45.28 -14.74 -21.47
C SER A 354 46.39 -14.27 -22.41
N GLY A 355 46.11 -13.33 -23.33
CA GLY A 355 47.08 -12.86 -24.32
C GLY A 355 48.04 -11.74 -23.88
N ARG A 356 48.03 -11.28 -22.62
CA ARG A 356 48.75 -10.04 -22.23
C ARG A 356 49.63 -10.12 -20.97
N GLY A 357 49.95 -11.32 -20.51
CA GLY A 357 50.60 -11.55 -19.20
C GLY A 357 52.03 -12.13 -19.19
N ASP A 358 52.68 -12.39 -20.34
CA ASP A 358 53.96 -13.15 -20.36
C ASP A 358 55.17 -12.41 -20.97
N GLN A 359 55.28 -11.09 -20.79
CA GLN A 359 56.49 -10.33 -21.21
C GLN A 359 57.13 -9.46 -20.11
N GLY A 360 56.64 -9.51 -18.87
CA GLY A 360 57.11 -8.60 -17.80
C GLY A 360 58.30 -9.08 -16.97
N ASP A 361 58.55 -10.39 -16.84
CA ASP A 361 59.30 -10.91 -15.68
C ASP A 361 60.69 -11.51 -16.01
N ARG A 362 61.38 -11.02 -17.04
CA ARG A 362 62.76 -11.45 -17.39
C ARG A 362 63.84 -10.39 -17.18
N ARG A 363 63.57 -9.32 -16.42
CA ARG A 363 64.55 -8.23 -16.21
C ARG A 363 64.99 -7.97 -14.77
N ALA A 364 64.71 -8.88 -13.84
CA ALA A 364 65.15 -8.80 -12.44
C ALA A 364 66.29 -9.77 -12.06
N GLY A 365 67.05 -10.25 -13.04
CA GLY A 365 68.28 -11.01 -12.81
C GLY A 365 69.46 -10.23 -13.35
N VAL A 366 70.37 -9.81 -12.46
CA VAL A 366 71.70 -9.19 -12.66
C VAL A 366 71.75 -7.86 -11.91
N TYR A 367 72.17 -7.93 -10.64
CA TYR A 367 73.02 -6.97 -9.91
C TYR A 367 72.83 -7.24 -8.40
N SER A 368 73.51 -8.27 -7.88
CA SER A 368 73.82 -8.38 -6.44
C SER A 368 74.85 -9.47 -6.20
N ARG A 369 76.14 -9.14 -6.36
CA ARG A 369 77.23 -9.79 -5.63
C ARG A 369 78.38 -8.80 -5.44
N GLY A 370 78.69 -8.51 -4.17
CA GLY A 370 80.02 -8.08 -3.74
C GLY A 370 80.07 -6.80 -2.92
N ALA A 371 79.93 -6.90 -1.60
CA ALA A 371 80.93 -6.45 -0.61
C ALA A 371 80.39 -6.58 0.83
N LYS A 372 81.29 -7.05 1.71
CA LYS A 372 81.11 -7.39 3.13
C LYS A 372 81.17 -6.15 4.07
N PRO A 373 80.91 -6.28 5.39
CA PRO A 373 80.28 -5.24 6.22
C PRO A 373 81.15 -4.57 7.30
N ARG A 374 80.56 -3.52 7.92
CA ARG A 374 80.75 -2.91 9.28
C ARG A 374 81.89 -1.88 9.49
N PRO A 375 81.83 -1.01 10.54
CA PRO A 375 80.76 -0.78 11.55
C PRO A 375 80.33 0.70 11.79
N ARG A 376 79.27 0.83 12.61
CA ARG A 376 78.70 2.04 13.23
C ARG A 376 79.65 2.73 14.23
N SER A 377 79.55 4.05 14.35
CA SER A 377 79.46 4.78 15.64
C SER A 377 79.09 6.26 15.42
N GLY A 378 78.26 6.82 16.33
CA GLY A 378 78.14 8.27 16.54
C GLY A 378 76.75 8.90 16.38
N ILE A 379 75.96 8.89 17.46
CA ILE A 379 74.90 9.88 17.83
C ILE A 379 75.65 10.96 18.67
N PRO A 380 75.33 12.29 18.72
CA PRO A 380 74.02 12.93 19.03
C PRO A 380 73.65 14.16 18.16
N GLU A 381 72.36 14.45 17.92
CA GLU A 381 71.38 15.21 18.75
C GLU A 381 71.77 16.69 18.97
N LEU A 382 71.04 17.65 18.35
CA LEU A 382 70.56 18.92 18.97
C LEU A 382 69.80 19.87 18.00
N GLY A 383 68.72 20.49 18.52
CA GLY A 383 68.16 21.82 18.15
C GLY A 383 67.20 21.85 16.95
N SER A 384 65.89 22.16 17.07
CA SER A 384 65.27 23.48 17.40
C SER A 384 65.82 24.59 16.49
N THR A 385 65.07 25.36 15.68
CA THR A 385 63.74 25.98 15.79
C THR A 385 63.34 26.52 14.40
N ASP A 386 62.11 27.07 14.31
CA ASP A 386 61.69 28.17 13.42
C ASP A 386 61.03 27.86 12.05
N GLU A 387 59.70 28.04 12.03
CA GLU A 387 58.91 28.69 10.96
C GLU A 387 59.45 30.13 10.66
N PRO A 388 59.14 30.84 9.53
CA PRO A 388 57.86 30.82 8.81
C PRO A 388 57.87 31.10 7.27
N LEU A 389 56.66 31.00 6.68
CA LEU A 389 56.06 31.78 5.58
C LEU A 389 56.82 32.07 4.25
N MET A 390 56.21 31.68 3.12
CA MET A 390 55.65 32.58 2.06
C MET A 390 55.31 31.76 0.80
N MET A 391 54.04 31.71 0.42
CA MET A 391 53.44 32.55 -0.65
C MET A 391 54.07 32.33 -2.04
N LEU A 392 53.29 31.70 -2.93
CA LEU A 392 53.05 32.29 -4.25
C LEU A 392 51.73 31.80 -4.85
N ASP A 393 50.83 32.75 -4.86
CA ASP A 393 49.60 32.91 -5.62
C ASP A 393 49.83 32.79 -7.14
N ARG A 394 48.88 32.14 -7.83
CA ARG A 394 48.35 32.69 -9.07
C ARG A 394 46.94 32.15 -9.37
N THR A 395 45.97 32.97 -9.02
CA THR A 395 44.66 33.11 -9.69
C THR A 395 44.81 33.14 -11.23
N ARG A 396 43.81 32.67 -11.99
CA ARG A 396 42.65 33.49 -12.44
C ARG A 396 41.87 32.86 -13.62
N GLU A 397 40.53 32.93 -13.51
CA GLU A 397 39.46 32.99 -14.56
C GLU A 397 39.41 31.87 -15.63
N GLY A 398 38.27 31.29 -16.01
CA GLY A 398 36.88 31.77 -15.99
C GLY A 398 36.34 31.68 -17.43
N SER A 399 35.32 30.86 -17.68
CA SER A 399 34.49 30.99 -18.89
C SER A 399 33.23 30.14 -18.80
N ASP A 400 32.10 30.84 -18.85
CA ASP A 400 30.75 30.39 -19.14
C ASP A 400 30.66 29.50 -20.40
N MET A 401 29.69 28.58 -20.40
CA MET A 401 28.94 28.32 -21.63
C MET A 401 27.49 27.94 -21.31
N ARG A 402 26.58 28.74 -21.87
CA ARG A 402 25.12 28.60 -21.84
C ARG A 402 24.63 28.28 -23.25
N ALA A 403 23.50 27.58 -23.30
CA ALA A 403 22.53 27.44 -24.40
C ALA A 403 22.81 26.37 -25.47
N ARG A 404 21.87 25.42 -25.59
CA ARG A 404 20.84 25.46 -26.64
C ARG A 404 19.68 24.52 -26.28
N GLY A 405 18.47 25.05 -26.40
CA GLY A 405 17.24 24.26 -26.50
C GLY A 405 16.85 24.12 -27.96
N GLU A 406 16.08 23.08 -28.25
CA GLU A 406 15.24 22.94 -29.44
C GLU A 406 13.91 22.30 -29.01
N ASN A 407 12.83 22.96 -29.40
CA ASN A 407 11.46 22.48 -29.40
C ASN A 407 11.12 22.02 -30.82
N ASP A 408 10.31 20.97 -30.96
CA ASP A 408 9.15 20.88 -31.88
C ASP A 408 8.42 19.55 -31.58
N GLU A 409 7.12 19.56 -31.25
CA GLU A 409 5.96 19.44 -32.17
C GLU A 409 5.98 18.15 -33.01
N SER A 410 4.90 17.42 -33.30
CA SER A 410 3.50 17.31 -32.87
C SER A 410 2.89 16.16 -33.72
N ARG A 411 1.64 15.74 -33.40
CA ARG A 411 0.73 14.84 -34.17
C ARG A 411 1.04 13.33 -34.08
N GLY A 412 0.13 12.44 -33.69
CA GLY A 412 -1.33 12.45 -33.76
C GLY A 412 -1.78 11.51 -34.88
N LEU A 413 -2.41 10.38 -34.55
CA LEU A 413 -3.30 9.64 -35.46
C LEU A 413 -4.30 8.79 -34.65
N ARG A 414 -5.54 8.80 -35.14
CA ARG A 414 -6.80 8.31 -34.59
C ARG A 414 -7.40 7.36 -35.62
N ALA A 415 -8.31 6.49 -35.15
CA ALA A 415 -9.34 5.74 -35.90
C ALA A 415 -8.83 4.44 -36.58
N GLU A 416 -9.57 3.32 -36.71
CA GLU A 416 -11.00 3.00 -36.79
C GLU A 416 -11.27 1.60 -36.18
N ASP A 417 -12.38 1.36 -35.47
CA ASP A 417 -13.71 0.87 -35.93
C ASP A 417 -13.73 -0.57 -36.49
N ALA A 418 -14.53 -1.45 -35.86
CA ALA A 418 -15.20 -2.60 -36.48
C ALA A 418 -16.13 -3.33 -35.49
N SER A 419 -17.41 -3.03 -35.67
CA SER A 419 -18.66 -3.68 -35.24
C SER A 419 -18.74 -5.23 -35.33
N ASN A 420 -19.50 -5.80 -34.36
CA ASN A 420 -20.46 -6.92 -34.39
C ASN A 420 -20.05 -8.34 -34.86
N ARG A 421 -20.32 -9.35 -34.00
CA ARG A 421 -21.54 -10.22 -34.06
C ARG A 421 -21.50 -11.38 -33.04
N THR A 422 -22.58 -11.45 -32.27
CA THR A 422 -23.36 -12.64 -31.82
C THR A 422 -22.76 -14.05 -31.96
N HIS A 423 -22.71 -14.82 -30.87
CA HIS A 423 -23.56 -16.01 -30.68
C HIS A 423 -23.39 -16.65 -29.29
N ALA A 424 -24.53 -16.99 -28.69
CA ALA A 424 -24.66 -17.72 -27.45
C ALA A 424 -24.17 -19.17 -27.56
N LYS A 425 -23.56 -19.69 -26.47
CA LYS A 425 -23.68 -21.11 -26.12
C LYS A 425 -23.48 -21.33 -24.61
N LYS A 426 -24.57 -21.74 -23.96
CA LYS A 426 -24.62 -22.43 -22.66
C LYS A 426 -23.65 -23.61 -22.68
N ILE A 427 -22.74 -23.69 -21.71
CA ILE A 427 -22.19 -24.96 -21.23
C ILE A 427 -22.14 -24.93 -19.71
N SER A 428 -22.95 -25.83 -19.13
CA SER A 428 -22.93 -26.25 -17.74
C SER A 428 -21.69 -27.11 -17.50
N ALA A 429 -20.94 -26.87 -16.42
CA ALA A 429 -19.99 -27.85 -15.90
C ALA A 429 -19.87 -27.68 -14.38
N GLN A 430 -20.55 -28.59 -13.69
CA GLN A 430 -20.40 -28.89 -12.28
C GLN A 430 -18.96 -29.34 -12.00
N PHE A 431 -18.33 -28.78 -10.96
CA PHE A 431 -17.02 -29.20 -10.47
C PHE A 431 -17.16 -29.70 -9.04
N LEU A 432 -16.87 -30.98 -8.82
CA LEU A 432 -16.51 -31.59 -7.54
C LEU A 432 -15.89 -32.99 -7.81
N PRO A 433 -15.10 -33.56 -6.89
CA PRO A 433 -13.65 -33.68 -7.03
C PRO A 433 -13.16 -35.12 -7.25
N ALA A 434 -11.92 -35.28 -7.72
CA ALA A 434 -11.28 -36.61 -7.85
C ALA A 434 -10.28 -36.88 -6.70
N PRO A 435 -10.30 -38.08 -6.08
CA PRO A 435 -9.43 -38.46 -4.98
C PRO A 435 -8.16 -39.20 -5.43
N ALA A 436 -7.21 -39.31 -4.50
CA ALA A 436 -6.00 -40.10 -4.59
C ALA A 436 -6.27 -41.62 -4.54
N ALA A 437 -5.54 -42.41 -5.32
CA ALA A 437 -5.30 -43.82 -5.05
C ALA A 437 -4.01 -44.33 -5.74
N GLN A 438 -3.25 -45.14 -5.00
CA GLN A 438 -1.96 -45.73 -5.36
C GLN A 438 -2.10 -47.13 -5.99
N SER A 439 -1.02 -47.55 -6.66
CA SER A 439 -0.49 -48.93 -6.85
C SER A 439 -0.91 -49.73 -8.11
N PRO A 440 -0.20 -50.82 -8.48
CA PRO A 440 1.15 -50.79 -9.09
C PRO A 440 1.27 -51.72 -10.31
N LEU A 441 2.21 -51.47 -11.24
CA LEU A 441 2.65 -52.50 -12.21
C LEU A 441 4.12 -52.29 -12.66
N ARG A 442 4.97 -53.17 -12.14
CA ARG A 442 6.25 -53.67 -12.69
C ARG A 442 6.03 -54.11 -14.16
N GLN A 443 6.97 -54.13 -15.12
CA GLN A 443 8.42 -53.96 -15.19
C GLN A 443 8.78 -54.03 -16.70
N ARG A 444 9.68 -53.19 -17.22
CA ARG A 444 10.83 -53.61 -18.07
C ARG A 444 11.63 -52.41 -18.60
N HIS A 445 12.70 -52.14 -17.86
CA HIS A 445 14.05 -51.75 -18.26
C HIS A 445 14.28 -51.31 -19.73
N SER A 446 14.56 -50.01 -19.90
CA SER A 446 15.74 -49.56 -20.65
C SER A 446 16.32 -48.35 -19.91
N ALA A 447 17.53 -48.52 -19.38
CA ALA A 447 18.24 -47.49 -18.64
C ALA A 447 19.09 -46.68 -19.63
N LEU A 448 18.69 -45.44 -19.91
CA LEU A 448 19.63 -44.40 -20.33
C LEU A 448 19.90 -43.52 -19.10
N SER A 449 20.92 -43.90 -18.33
CA SER A 449 21.48 -42.99 -17.32
C SER A 449 22.34 -41.97 -18.04
N TRP A 450 21.92 -40.71 -18.05
CA TRP A 450 22.85 -39.60 -18.24
C TRP A 450 23.47 -39.32 -16.87
N THR A 451 24.57 -39.98 -16.58
CA THR A 451 25.42 -39.66 -15.45
C THR A 451 26.06 -38.30 -15.70
N THR A 452 25.75 -37.32 -14.85
CA THR A 452 26.51 -36.07 -14.71
C THR A 452 27.87 -36.39 -14.10
N SER A 453 28.80 -36.87 -14.92
CA SER A 453 30.18 -37.12 -14.53
C SER A 453 31.13 -36.65 -15.62
N HIS A 454 31.18 -35.34 -15.87
CA HIS A 454 32.34 -34.71 -16.50
C HIS A 454 32.53 -33.30 -15.92
N LEU A 455 33.01 -33.26 -14.68
CA LEU A 455 33.50 -32.04 -14.04
C LEU A 455 34.81 -32.32 -13.29
N TRP A 456 35.70 -33.11 -13.88
CA TRP A 456 37.10 -33.21 -13.49
C TRP A 456 37.89 -33.60 -14.74
N LEU A 457 38.44 -32.60 -15.45
CA LEU A 457 39.52 -32.83 -16.40
C LEU A 457 40.82 -32.80 -15.61
N PHE A 458 41.60 -33.85 -15.84
CA PHE A 458 42.90 -34.12 -15.25
C PHE A 458 43.83 -32.91 -15.35
N ALA A 459 44.32 -32.48 -14.18
CA ALA A 459 45.55 -31.72 -14.08
C ALA A 459 46.72 -32.73 -14.11
N GLU A 460 47.25 -32.99 -15.29
CA GLU A 460 48.63 -33.47 -15.42
C GLU A 460 49.50 -32.29 -15.88
N ASN A 461 50.57 -32.06 -15.12
CA ASN A 461 51.60 -31.04 -15.26
C ASN A 461 51.32 -29.68 -14.57
N GLY A 462 51.66 -29.67 -13.28
CA GLY A 462 52.10 -28.53 -12.44
C GLY A 462 52.00 -27.10 -12.98
N ALA A 463 50.79 -26.56 -13.05
CA ALA A 463 50.52 -25.12 -13.15
C ALA A 463 49.55 -24.70 -12.03
N PRO A 464 49.65 -23.47 -11.47
CA PRO A 464 48.82 -23.05 -10.35
C PRO A 464 47.34 -22.96 -10.78
N VAL A 465 46.46 -23.49 -9.94
CA VAL A 465 45.01 -23.55 -10.14
C VAL A 465 44.46 -22.16 -10.49
N GLU A 466 44.15 -21.93 -11.78
CA GLU A 466 43.36 -20.78 -12.21
C GLU A 466 41.99 -20.85 -11.53
N ARG A 467 41.62 -19.77 -10.83
CA ARG A 467 40.37 -19.67 -10.08
C ARG A 467 39.20 -19.83 -11.06
N GLY A 468 38.44 -20.91 -10.91
CA GLY A 468 37.41 -21.31 -11.88
C GLY A 468 36.36 -20.24 -12.17
N LEU A 469 35.75 -20.35 -13.37
CA LEU A 469 34.71 -19.47 -13.91
C LEU A 469 33.62 -19.08 -12.89
N ILE A 470 33.20 -20.01 -12.04
CA ILE A 470 32.20 -19.80 -10.99
C ILE A 470 32.71 -18.85 -9.91
N TRP A 471 33.96 -19.01 -9.46
CA TRP A 471 34.56 -18.16 -8.45
C TRP A 471 34.86 -16.75 -8.98
N GLY A 472 35.30 -16.65 -10.24
CA GLY A 472 35.45 -15.38 -10.95
C GLY A 472 34.11 -14.65 -11.12
N CYS A 473 33.06 -15.37 -11.54
CA CYS A 473 31.71 -14.83 -11.67
C CYS A 473 31.14 -14.38 -10.31
N MET A 474 31.28 -15.18 -9.24
CA MET A 474 30.80 -14.80 -7.91
C MET A 474 31.56 -13.59 -7.33
N ARG A 475 32.87 -13.49 -7.56
CA ARG A 475 33.66 -12.33 -7.15
C ARG A 475 33.28 -11.08 -7.95
N ASP A 476 33.06 -11.23 -9.25
CA ASP A 476 32.69 -10.09 -10.08
C ASP A 476 31.23 -9.67 -9.82
N VAL A 477 30.31 -10.60 -9.52
CA VAL A 477 28.98 -10.28 -9.00
C VAL A 477 29.09 -9.56 -7.66
N SER A 478 29.93 -9.98 -6.73
CA SER A 478 30.07 -9.28 -5.45
C SER A 478 30.71 -7.89 -5.59
N VAL A 479 31.61 -7.69 -6.56
CA VAL A 479 32.26 -6.40 -6.83
C VAL A 479 31.39 -5.47 -7.71
N VAL A 480 30.59 -6.01 -8.62
CA VAL A 480 29.75 -5.24 -9.56
C VAL A 480 28.34 -5.03 -9.05
N ALA A 481 27.79 -5.92 -8.20
CA ALA A 481 26.47 -5.72 -7.60
C ALA A 481 26.53 -4.78 -6.40
N TRP A 482 27.65 -4.70 -5.68
CA TRP A 482 27.77 -3.83 -4.50
C TRP A 482 27.68 -2.33 -4.81
N PRO A 483 28.28 -1.80 -5.89
CA PRO A 483 28.15 -0.39 -6.23
C PRO A 483 26.72 0.02 -6.63
N PRO A 484 25.99 -0.69 -7.51
CA PRO A 484 24.58 -0.40 -7.80
C PRO A 484 23.66 -0.63 -6.60
N LEU A 485 23.89 -1.67 -5.78
CA LEU A 485 23.13 -1.88 -4.55
C LEU A 485 23.42 -0.80 -3.51
N GLY A 486 24.66 -0.34 -3.40
CA GLY A 486 25.08 0.75 -2.53
C GLY A 486 24.55 2.10 -3.01
N VAL A 487 24.55 2.36 -4.31
CA VAL A 487 23.94 3.55 -4.92
C VAL A 487 22.42 3.51 -4.78
N PHE A 488 21.78 2.36 -5.03
CA PHE A 488 20.34 2.18 -4.81
C PHE A 488 19.99 2.35 -3.32
N ALA A 489 20.77 1.75 -2.41
CA ALA A 489 20.59 1.91 -0.97
C ALA A 489 20.84 3.35 -0.52
N GLY A 490 21.83 4.04 -1.11
CA GLY A 490 22.14 5.45 -0.84
C GLY A 490 21.08 6.41 -1.36
N ILE A 491 20.59 6.21 -2.60
CA ILE A 491 19.48 6.96 -3.18
C ILE A 491 18.20 6.67 -2.41
N ALA A 492 17.91 5.41 -2.10
CA ALA A 492 16.77 5.04 -1.25
C ALA A 492 16.90 5.75 0.09
N TRP A 493 18.01 5.58 0.81
CA TRP A 493 18.25 6.23 2.10
C TRP A 493 18.07 7.75 2.02
N TRP A 494 18.65 8.41 1.02
CA TRP A 494 18.51 9.86 0.78
C TRP A 494 17.06 10.26 0.50
N MET A 495 16.36 9.56 -0.39
CA MET A 495 14.94 9.77 -0.65
C MET A 495 14.05 9.50 0.57
N PHE A 496 14.52 8.67 1.50
CA PHE A 496 13.77 8.27 2.69
C PHE A 496 14.15 9.04 3.98
N HIS A 497 15.21 9.84 3.98
CA HIS A 497 15.66 10.63 5.15
C HIS A 497 15.84 12.13 4.86
N SER A 498 15.70 12.56 3.61
CA SER A 498 15.54 13.96 3.20
C SER A 498 14.07 14.26 2.95
#